data_AF-A0A956ITA7-F1
#
_entry.id   AF-A0A956ITA7-F1
#
_cell.length_a   1.000
_cell.length_b   1.000
_cell.length_c   1.000
_cell.angle_alpha   90.00
_cell.angle_beta   90.00
_cell.angle_gamma   90.00
#
_symmetry.space_group_name_H-M   'P 1'
#
loop_
_entity.id
_entity.type
_entity.pdbx_description
1 polymer ?
#
loop_
_entity_poly.entity_id
_entity_poly.type
_entity_poly.pdbx_seq_one_letter_code
_entity_poly.pdbx_strand_id
1 'polypeptide(L)'
;MKLTHITVVSMFTLALAACGGSSEPAASGDKAPAEGADKGDGAKEADAAPAVEVPKLTINEADWVEKDLKEVSPMINVTVKAPKDAAFEKNGNGGVDIKIAPHYMITVGNLAVSSVKEGIEWGESSSIGNSSYKDGKKIVDEDAGFVFTYQMNDEDNGIKYAPESHWYFFVEKDGAIYSFHDDKPMDAFSTPPQAYTEDDAKKVYEIVKGSAKAN
;
A
#
# COMPACT_ATOMS: atom_id res chain seq x y z
N MET A 1 -29.22 -32.16 -18.19
CA MET A 1 -29.42 -30.69 -18.26
C MET A 1 -28.05 -30.04 -18.33
N LYS A 2 -27.72 -29.37 -19.43
CA LYS A 2 -26.49 -28.58 -19.57
C LYS A 2 -26.84 -27.14 -19.19
N LEU A 3 -26.17 -26.60 -18.17
CA LEU A 3 -26.34 -25.22 -17.73
C LEU A 3 -25.20 -24.37 -18.31
N THR A 4 -25.53 -23.61 -19.34
CA THR A 4 -24.63 -22.67 -20.01
C THR A 4 -24.41 -21.46 -19.09
N HIS A 5 -23.16 -21.17 -18.71
CA HIS A 5 -22.81 -19.98 -17.96
C HIS A 5 -22.74 -18.78 -18.92
N ILE A 6 -23.48 -17.71 -18.60
CA ILE A 6 -23.40 -16.42 -19.29
C ILE A 6 -22.48 -15.53 -18.45
N THR A 7 -21.30 -15.23 -18.98
CA THR A 7 -20.40 -14.20 -18.45
C THR A 7 -20.87 -12.84 -18.95
N VAL A 8 -21.35 -11.99 -18.05
CA VAL A 8 -21.61 -10.57 -18.34
C VAL A 8 -20.39 -9.77 -17.89
N VAL A 9 -19.54 -9.41 -18.85
CA VAL A 9 -18.48 -8.41 -18.65
C VAL A 9 -19.14 -7.04 -18.73
N SER A 10 -19.27 -6.36 -17.59
CA SER A 10 -19.72 -4.97 -17.56
C SER A 10 -18.52 -4.06 -17.82
N MET A 11 -18.38 -3.57 -19.06
CA MET A 11 -17.43 -2.52 -19.40
C MET A 11 -18.04 -1.17 -19.01
N PHE A 12 -17.50 -0.53 -17.97
CA PHE A 12 -17.74 0.88 -17.70
C PHE A 12 -16.91 1.73 -18.65
N THR A 13 -17.56 2.33 -19.64
CA THR A 13 -17.00 3.38 -20.49
C THR A 13 -17.06 4.72 -19.74
N LEU A 14 -15.90 5.23 -19.30
CA LEU A 14 -15.78 6.63 -18.88
C LEU A 14 -15.84 7.53 -20.13
N ALA A 15 -16.93 8.27 -20.27
CA ALA A 15 -17.04 9.39 -21.20
C ALA A 15 -16.42 10.63 -20.56
N LEU A 16 -15.24 11.05 -21.07
CA LEU A 16 -14.69 12.38 -20.83
C LEU A 16 -15.44 13.38 -21.71
N ALA A 17 -16.33 14.15 -21.10
CA ALA A 17 -16.86 15.38 -21.68
C ALA A 17 -15.79 16.48 -21.55
N ALA A 18 -15.10 16.78 -22.65
CA ALA A 18 -14.34 18.01 -22.79
C ALA A 18 -15.13 18.97 -23.69
N CYS A 19 -15.75 19.98 -23.08
CA CYS A 19 -16.28 21.15 -23.77
C CYS A 19 -15.39 22.36 -23.47
N GLY A 20 -14.94 23.04 -24.53
CA GLY A 20 -14.72 24.49 -24.52
C GLY A 20 -13.30 24.95 -24.79
N GLY A 21 -13.04 25.44 -26.00
CA GLY A 21 -11.82 26.21 -26.31
C GLY A 21 -11.40 26.16 -27.78
N SER A 22 -12.23 26.69 -28.67
CA SER A 22 -12.00 26.79 -30.11
C SER A 22 -10.93 27.82 -30.51
N SER A 23 -10.00 27.43 -31.39
CA SER A 23 -9.55 28.27 -32.51
C SER A 23 -8.96 27.38 -33.61
N GLU A 24 -9.52 27.52 -34.81
CA GLU A 24 -9.28 26.77 -36.03
C GLU A 24 -7.88 26.95 -36.67
N PRO A 25 -7.51 26.09 -37.64
CA PRO A 25 -6.16 25.97 -38.16
C PRO A 25 -5.91 26.85 -39.39
N ALA A 26 -4.63 27.16 -39.66
CA ALA A 26 -4.19 27.68 -40.96
C ALA A 26 -2.89 26.99 -41.40
N ALA A 27 -2.81 26.78 -42.72
CA ALA A 27 -1.94 25.86 -43.41
C ALA A 27 -0.49 26.33 -43.63
N SER A 28 0.38 25.34 -43.80
CA SER A 28 1.56 25.21 -44.69
C SER A 28 2.37 26.45 -45.10
N GLY A 29 3.70 26.35 -44.91
CA GLY A 29 4.68 27.13 -45.67
C GLY A 29 6.12 26.81 -45.30
N ASP A 30 6.83 26.10 -46.19
CA ASP A 30 8.26 25.79 -46.17
C ASP A 30 9.19 27.01 -45.98
N LYS A 31 10.20 26.88 -45.11
CA LYS A 31 11.63 27.21 -45.38
C LYS A 31 12.52 26.93 -44.14
N ALA A 32 13.52 26.08 -44.32
CA ALA A 32 14.70 25.96 -43.46
C ALA A 32 15.89 26.79 -44.04
N PRO A 33 17.08 26.83 -43.42
CA PRO A 33 17.41 27.17 -42.02
C PRO A 33 18.41 28.36 -41.97
N ALA A 34 18.70 28.90 -40.78
CA ALA A 34 19.87 29.77 -40.57
C ALA A 34 20.49 29.51 -39.19
N GLU A 35 21.80 29.28 -39.20
CA GLU A 35 22.67 29.00 -38.06
C GLU A 35 22.98 30.25 -37.20
N GLY A 36 23.21 30.01 -35.91
CA GLY A 36 24.23 30.71 -35.12
C GLY A 36 23.79 31.90 -34.26
N ALA A 37 23.78 31.71 -32.93
CA ALA A 37 24.66 32.42 -31.99
C ALA A 37 24.33 32.12 -30.52
N ASP A 38 25.41 32.08 -29.75
CA ASP A 38 25.60 31.67 -28.35
C ASP A 38 25.35 32.80 -27.32
N LYS A 39 25.21 32.38 -26.06
CA LYS A 39 25.31 33.08 -24.76
C LYS A 39 24.10 33.83 -24.18
N GLY A 40 23.77 33.44 -22.95
CA GLY A 40 23.19 34.33 -21.95
C GLY A 40 22.60 33.61 -20.74
N ASP A 41 23.46 33.28 -19.77
CA ASP A 41 23.11 32.78 -18.44
C ASP A 41 21.99 33.57 -17.77
N GLY A 42 21.09 32.83 -17.14
CA GLY A 42 19.99 33.35 -16.33
C GLY A 42 19.10 32.24 -15.83
N ALA A 43 19.69 31.13 -15.34
CA ALA A 43 18.93 30.16 -14.56
C ALA A 43 18.46 30.86 -13.29
N LYS A 44 17.21 31.32 -13.30
CA LYS A 44 16.47 31.59 -12.07
C LYS A 44 16.51 30.30 -11.27
N GLU A 45 17.27 30.29 -10.19
CA GLU A 45 17.04 29.36 -9.08
C GLU A 45 15.57 29.53 -8.71
N ALA A 46 14.77 28.52 -9.09
CA ALA A 46 13.42 28.42 -8.61
C ALA A 46 13.52 28.27 -7.10
N ASP A 47 12.88 29.18 -6.37
CA ASP A 47 12.69 29.08 -4.92
C ASP A 47 12.29 27.64 -4.60
N ALA A 48 13.16 26.94 -3.86
CA ALA A 48 12.89 25.59 -3.42
C ALA A 48 11.58 25.61 -2.64
N ALA A 49 10.57 24.88 -3.13
CA ALA A 49 9.32 24.72 -2.43
C ALA A 49 9.60 24.31 -0.96
N PRO A 50 8.84 24.84 0.01
CA PRO A 50 9.03 24.46 1.41
C PRO A 50 8.99 22.94 1.52
N ALA A 51 9.97 22.36 2.22
CA ALA A 51 10.01 20.93 2.48
C ALA A 51 8.70 20.53 3.14
N VAL A 52 7.92 19.71 2.45
CA VAL A 52 6.69 19.13 3.00
C VAL A 52 7.10 18.34 4.25
N GLU A 53 6.54 18.69 5.40
CA GLU A 53 6.76 17.93 6.62
C GLU A 53 6.26 16.50 6.40
N VAL A 54 7.17 15.54 6.48
CA VAL A 54 6.85 14.13 6.30
C VAL A 54 6.11 13.65 7.55
N PRO A 55 4.90 13.06 7.40
CA PRO A 55 4.21 12.43 8.52
C PRO A 55 5.08 11.36 9.16
N LYS A 56 5.15 11.36 10.49
CA LYS A 56 5.94 10.37 11.23
C LYS A 56 5.04 9.46 12.04
N LEU A 57 5.25 8.14 11.90
CA LEU A 57 4.63 7.17 12.79
C LEU A 57 5.27 7.29 14.19
N THR A 58 4.44 7.47 15.21
CA THR A 58 4.90 7.52 16.61
C THR A 58 4.45 6.27 17.33
N ILE A 59 5.40 5.40 17.65
CA ILE A 59 5.12 4.11 18.31
C ILE A 59 5.52 4.20 19.78
N ASN A 60 4.52 4.33 20.65
CA ASN A 60 4.65 4.18 22.11
C ASN A 60 4.03 2.86 22.55
N GLU A 61 4.84 1.81 22.72
CA GLU A 61 4.36 0.45 23.05
C GLU A 61 3.55 0.39 24.36
N ALA A 62 3.79 1.30 25.31
CA ALA A 62 3.04 1.35 26.56
C ALA A 62 1.54 1.69 26.36
N ASP A 63 1.19 2.31 25.22
CA ASP A 63 -0.20 2.65 24.88
C ASP A 63 -0.91 1.52 24.11
N TRP A 64 -0.22 0.41 23.82
CA TRP A 64 -0.79 -0.71 23.09
C TRP A 64 -1.52 -1.68 24.02
N VAL A 65 -2.81 -1.85 23.77
CA VAL A 65 -3.73 -2.65 24.59
C VAL A 65 -4.29 -3.81 23.79
N GLU A 66 -4.53 -4.95 24.45
CA GLU A 66 -5.15 -6.12 23.81
C GLU A 66 -6.60 -5.81 23.38
N LYS A 67 -6.96 -6.25 22.18
CA LYS A 67 -8.30 -6.14 21.60
C LYS A 67 -8.70 -7.44 20.92
N ASP A 68 -9.89 -7.93 21.21
CA ASP A 68 -10.51 -9.05 20.50
C ASP A 68 -11.19 -8.53 19.23
N LEU A 69 -10.66 -8.91 18.07
CA LEU A 69 -11.14 -8.44 16.78
C LEU A 69 -12.49 -9.05 16.40
N LYS A 70 -12.93 -10.11 17.11
CA LYS A 70 -14.26 -10.71 16.91
C LYS A 70 -15.39 -9.75 17.24
N GLU A 71 -15.16 -8.79 18.13
CA GLU A 71 -16.11 -7.74 18.49
C GLU A 71 -16.38 -6.77 17.32
N VAL A 72 -15.44 -6.67 16.38
CA VAL A 72 -15.52 -5.79 15.19
C VAL A 72 -15.97 -6.58 13.97
N SER A 73 -15.37 -7.75 13.74
CA SER A 73 -15.78 -8.68 12.69
C SER A 73 -15.87 -10.10 13.23
N PRO A 74 -17.07 -10.74 13.26
CA PRO A 74 -17.24 -12.09 13.79
C PRO A 74 -16.41 -13.19 13.10
N MET A 75 -15.83 -12.90 11.92
CA MET A 75 -14.99 -13.83 11.16
C MET A 75 -13.52 -13.79 11.59
N ILE A 76 -13.11 -12.80 12.38
CA ILE A 76 -11.72 -12.59 12.81
C ILE A 76 -11.60 -12.99 14.28
N ASN A 77 -11.41 -14.28 14.54
CA ASN A 77 -11.23 -14.81 15.89
C ASN A 77 -9.76 -14.66 16.31
N VAL A 78 -9.31 -13.41 16.46
CA VAL A 78 -7.94 -13.11 16.90
C VAL A 78 -7.96 -11.98 17.92
N THR A 79 -7.15 -12.13 18.96
CA THR A 79 -6.78 -11.04 19.87
C THR A 79 -5.42 -10.50 19.44
N VAL A 80 -5.25 -9.17 19.41
CA VAL A 80 -3.96 -8.52 19.11
C VAL A 80 -3.82 -7.24 19.92
N LYS A 81 -2.58 -6.79 20.19
CA LYS A 81 -2.37 -5.44 20.71
C LYS A 81 -2.44 -4.39 19.61
N ALA A 82 -3.05 -3.25 19.93
CA ALA A 82 -3.06 -2.06 19.08
C ALA A 82 -3.09 -0.81 19.98
N PRO A 83 -2.70 0.38 19.48
CA PRO A 83 -2.81 1.62 20.24
C PRO A 83 -4.23 1.81 20.81
N LYS A 84 -4.32 2.27 22.05
CA LYS A 84 -5.60 2.46 22.76
C LYS A 84 -6.58 3.41 22.06
N ASP A 85 -6.07 4.31 21.23
CA ASP A 85 -6.78 5.31 20.45
C ASP A 85 -6.93 4.96 18.96
N ALA A 86 -6.49 3.75 18.55
CA ALA A 86 -6.72 3.26 17.20
C ALA A 86 -8.23 3.09 16.91
N ALA A 87 -8.61 3.35 15.66
CA ALA A 87 -9.95 3.05 15.16
C ALA A 87 -9.98 1.64 14.55
N PHE A 88 -11.06 0.89 14.83
CA PHE A 88 -11.24 -0.46 14.33
C PHE A 88 -12.48 -0.50 13.44
N GLU A 89 -12.31 -0.88 12.18
CA GLU A 89 -13.38 -0.87 11.20
C GLU A 89 -13.45 -2.22 10.51
N LYS A 90 -14.66 -2.75 10.33
CA LYS A 90 -14.86 -3.94 9.52
C LYS A 90 -14.71 -3.57 8.04
N ASN A 91 -13.81 -4.24 7.33
CA ASN A 91 -13.56 -3.97 5.92
C ASN A 91 -14.46 -4.79 4.97
N GLY A 92 -14.42 -4.46 3.68
CA GLY A 92 -15.26 -5.09 2.64
C GLY A 92 -15.01 -6.58 2.43
N ASN A 93 -13.81 -7.07 2.80
CA ASN A 93 -13.45 -8.49 2.74
C ASN A 93 -13.84 -9.23 4.03
N GLY A 94 -14.49 -8.53 4.97
CA GLY A 94 -14.90 -9.07 6.25
C GLY A 94 -13.77 -9.23 7.26
N GLY A 95 -12.61 -8.65 6.97
CA GLY A 95 -11.52 -8.43 7.92
C GLY A 95 -11.76 -7.23 8.82
N VAL A 96 -10.70 -6.81 9.51
CA VAL A 96 -10.67 -5.62 10.36
C VAL A 96 -9.48 -4.74 9.94
N ASP A 97 -9.76 -3.47 9.65
CA ASP A 97 -8.74 -2.44 9.46
C ASP A 97 -8.56 -1.71 10.79
N ILE A 98 -7.31 -1.65 11.26
CA ILE A 98 -6.90 -1.02 12.51
C ILE A 98 -6.11 0.24 12.14
N LYS A 99 -6.74 1.40 12.22
CA LYS A 99 -6.11 2.69 11.89
C LYS A 99 -5.29 3.17 13.07
N ILE A 100 -3.96 3.09 12.94
CA ILE A 100 -2.98 3.48 13.97
C ILE A 100 -2.63 4.96 13.86
N ALA A 101 -2.56 5.47 12.63
CA ALA A 101 -2.34 6.88 12.32
C ALA A 101 -3.15 7.24 11.07
N PRO A 102 -3.35 8.54 10.75
CA PRO A 102 -4.03 8.95 9.52
C PRO A 102 -3.43 8.36 8.25
N HIS A 103 -2.15 7.97 8.29
CA HIS A 103 -1.40 7.43 7.18
C HIS A 103 -0.93 5.99 7.41
N TYR A 104 -1.39 5.28 8.45
CA TYR A 104 -0.89 3.93 8.70
C TYR A 104 -1.98 3.06 9.31
N MET A 105 -2.27 1.93 8.67
CA MET A 105 -3.21 0.95 9.18
C MET A 105 -2.64 -0.46 9.15
N ILE A 106 -3.18 -1.33 10.00
CA ILE A 106 -2.98 -2.78 9.95
C ILE A 106 -4.27 -3.40 9.47
N THR A 107 -4.19 -4.24 8.45
CA THR A 107 -5.31 -5.02 7.93
C THR A 107 -5.19 -6.45 8.44
N VAL A 108 -6.27 -6.92 9.08
CA VAL A 108 -6.39 -8.29 9.58
C VAL A 108 -7.47 -9.03 8.81
N GLY A 109 -7.11 -10.15 8.20
CA GLY A 109 -8.03 -10.95 7.37
C GLY A 109 -8.04 -12.42 7.77
N ASN A 110 -9.12 -13.12 7.42
CA ASN A 110 -9.13 -14.59 7.37
C ASN A 110 -8.72 -14.98 5.95
N LEU A 111 -7.58 -15.64 5.81
CA LEU A 111 -6.97 -15.97 4.53
C LEU A 111 -7.34 -17.41 4.13
N ALA A 112 -7.97 -17.55 2.97
CA ALA A 112 -8.40 -18.85 2.44
C ALA A 112 -7.24 -19.62 1.80
N VAL A 113 -6.31 -20.09 2.63
CA VAL A 113 -5.17 -20.93 2.27
C VAL A 113 -5.12 -22.17 3.18
N SER A 114 -4.32 -23.17 2.81
CA SER A 114 -4.28 -24.48 3.48
C SER A 114 -3.19 -24.60 4.55
N SER A 115 -2.26 -23.65 4.61
CA SER A 115 -1.16 -23.63 5.59
C SER A 115 -0.56 -22.24 5.73
N VAL A 116 0.11 -21.97 6.86
CA VAL A 116 0.88 -20.72 7.05
C VAL A 116 1.89 -20.52 5.92
N LYS A 117 2.55 -21.60 5.49
CA LYS A 117 3.50 -21.56 4.36
C LYS A 117 2.85 -21.04 3.08
N GLU A 118 1.66 -21.52 2.74
CA GLU A 118 0.90 -21.02 1.57
C GLU A 118 0.51 -19.54 1.76
N GLY A 119 0.20 -19.13 3.00
CA GLY A 119 0.00 -17.73 3.35
C GLY A 119 1.22 -16.85 3.10
N ILE A 120 2.42 -17.32 3.48
CA ILE A 120 3.70 -16.66 3.20
C ILE A 120 3.94 -16.54 1.70
N GLU A 121 3.76 -17.63 0.95
CA GLU A 121 3.90 -17.63 -0.51
C GLU A 121 2.93 -16.64 -1.18
N TRP A 122 1.69 -16.56 -0.69
CA TRP A 122 0.70 -15.57 -1.14
C TRP A 122 1.14 -14.13 -0.81
N GLY A 123 1.63 -13.89 0.41
CA GLY A 123 2.15 -12.60 0.85
C GLY A 123 3.33 -12.15 -0.01
N GLU A 124 4.27 -13.05 -0.30
CA GLU A 124 5.41 -12.77 -1.17
C GLU A 124 4.95 -12.43 -2.60
N SER A 125 4.06 -13.24 -3.16
CA SER A 125 3.51 -13.06 -4.52
C SER A 125 2.75 -11.73 -4.68
N SER A 126 2.02 -11.31 -3.65
CA SER A 126 1.29 -10.04 -3.64
C SER A 126 2.18 -8.82 -3.35
N SER A 127 3.37 -9.04 -2.78
CA SER A 127 4.37 -8.02 -2.48
C SER A 127 5.61 -8.14 -3.36
N ILE A 128 6.77 -8.52 -2.82
CA ILE A 128 8.06 -8.51 -3.52
C ILE A 128 8.14 -9.40 -4.78
N GLY A 129 7.22 -10.35 -4.95
CA GLY A 129 7.06 -11.16 -6.16
C GLY A 129 6.11 -10.57 -7.21
N ASN A 130 5.42 -9.48 -6.90
CA ASN A 130 4.50 -8.81 -7.80
C ASN A 130 5.27 -8.06 -8.89
N SER A 131 4.91 -8.30 -10.16
CA SER A 131 5.56 -7.66 -11.30
C SER A 131 5.38 -6.14 -11.37
N SER A 132 4.48 -5.57 -10.58
CA SER A 132 4.27 -4.12 -10.45
C SER A 132 5.36 -3.43 -9.61
N TYR A 133 6.19 -4.21 -8.91
CA TYR A 133 7.23 -3.71 -8.03
C TYR A 133 8.62 -4.17 -8.49
N LYS A 134 9.64 -3.44 -8.04
CA LYS A 134 11.06 -3.69 -8.27
C LYS A 134 11.84 -3.57 -6.96
N ASP A 135 13.08 -4.05 -7.00
CA ASP A 135 14.04 -4.00 -5.89
C ASP A 135 13.52 -4.59 -4.57
N GLY A 136 12.58 -5.54 -4.69
CA GLY A 136 11.96 -6.24 -3.57
C GLY A 136 13.00 -7.05 -2.78
N LYS A 137 13.08 -6.83 -1.46
CA LYS A 137 13.91 -7.63 -0.55
C LYS A 137 13.18 -7.90 0.76
N LYS A 138 13.36 -9.11 1.30
CA LYS A 138 13.04 -9.39 2.71
C LYS A 138 14.18 -8.87 3.59
N ILE A 139 13.83 -8.18 4.65
CA ILE A 139 14.75 -7.68 5.68
C ILE A 139 14.61 -8.44 7.01
N VAL A 140 13.48 -9.12 7.19
CA VAL A 140 13.23 -10.15 8.21
C VAL A 140 12.51 -11.29 7.49
N ASP A 141 12.89 -12.55 7.75
CA ASP A 141 12.30 -13.74 7.14
C ASP A 141 12.18 -14.84 8.19
N GLU A 142 10.94 -15.16 8.58
CA GLU A 142 10.60 -16.09 9.65
C GLU A 142 9.45 -17.03 9.22
N ASP A 143 9.27 -18.15 9.92
CA ASP A 143 8.31 -19.20 9.53
C ASP A 143 6.86 -18.72 9.42
N ALA A 144 6.49 -17.67 10.15
CA ALA A 144 5.13 -17.14 10.25
C ALA A 144 5.00 -15.68 9.79
N GLY A 145 6.05 -15.10 9.22
CA GLY A 145 5.96 -13.74 8.70
C GLY A 145 7.28 -13.20 8.17
N PHE A 146 7.23 -12.03 7.55
CA PHE A 146 8.40 -11.39 7.01
C PHE A 146 8.18 -9.87 6.98
N VAL A 147 9.28 -9.13 7.12
CA VAL A 147 9.33 -7.69 6.86
C VAL A 147 10.08 -7.52 5.55
N PHE A 148 9.61 -6.63 4.69
CA PHE A 148 10.14 -6.44 3.37
C PHE A 148 10.15 -4.97 2.98
N THR A 149 10.89 -4.67 1.92
CA THR A 149 10.79 -3.41 1.21
C THR A 149 10.71 -3.66 -0.28
N TYR A 150 10.06 -2.75 -0.98
CA TYR A 150 9.96 -2.72 -2.43
C TYR A 150 9.89 -1.28 -2.90
N GLN A 151 10.01 -1.09 -4.21
CA GLN A 151 9.69 0.16 -4.87
C GLN A 151 8.69 -0.13 -5.99
N MET A 152 7.67 0.70 -6.19
CA MET A 152 6.80 0.56 -7.36
C MET A 152 7.60 0.81 -8.65
N ASN A 153 7.23 0.14 -9.73
CA ASN A 153 7.82 0.41 -11.04
C ASN A 153 7.61 1.86 -11.45
N ASP A 154 8.56 2.39 -12.22
CA ASP A 154 8.41 3.74 -12.78
C ASP A 154 7.27 3.72 -13.82
N GLU A 155 6.49 4.80 -13.86
CA GLU A 155 5.44 4.95 -14.87
C GLU A 155 5.99 5.59 -16.15
N ASP A 156 5.35 5.28 -17.29
CA ASP A 156 5.71 5.84 -18.61
C ASP A 156 5.63 7.38 -18.66
N ASN A 157 4.86 7.99 -17.75
CA ASN A 157 4.76 9.44 -17.58
C ASN A 157 5.95 10.07 -16.83
N GLY A 158 6.94 9.27 -16.43
CA GLY A 158 8.14 9.70 -15.74
C GLY A 158 8.00 9.81 -14.21
N ILE A 159 6.87 9.42 -13.63
CA ILE A 159 6.72 9.33 -12.18
C ILE A 159 7.66 8.25 -11.65
N LYS A 160 8.46 8.64 -10.65
CA LYS A 160 9.35 7.76 -9.91
C LYS A 160 8.83 7.62 -8.49
N TYR A 161 8.66 6.39 -8.07
CA TYR A 161 8.29 6.05 -6.71
C TYR A 161 9.56 5.88 -5.87
N ALA A 162 9.53 6.25 -4.58
CA ALA A 162 10.62 5.90 -3.68
C ALA A 162 10.32 4.54 -3.01
N PRO A 163 11.34 3.85 -2.47
CA PRO A 163 11.13 2.59 -1.79
C PRO A 163 10.38 2.78 -0.46
N GLU A 164 9.61 1.77 -0.09
CA GLU A 164 8.77 1.71 1.12
C GLU A 164 8.95 0.36 1.81
N SER A 165 8.69 0.30 3.12
CA SER A 165 8.80 -0.93 3.92
C SER A 165 7.47 -1.33 4.54
N HIS A 166 7.19 -2.63 4.50
CA HIS A 166 5.93 -3.25 4.90
C HIS A 166 6.19 -4.63 5.51
N TRP A 167 5.16 -5.28 6.05
CA TRP A 167 5.28 -6.59 6.66
C TRP A 167 4.02 -7.45 6.52
N TYR A 168 4.23 -8.77 6.58
CA TYR A 168 3.17 -9.77 6.73
C TYR A 168 3.44 -10.64 7.97
N PHE A 169 2.39 -10.99 8.69
CA PHE A 169 2.43 -11.98 9.77
C PHE A 169 1.18 -12.85 9.72
N PHE A 170 1.32 -14.13 10.09
CA PHE A 170 0.27 -15.11 9.98
C PHE A 170 0.12 -15.88 11.29
N VAL A 171 -1.12 -16.12 11.70
CA VAL A 171 -1.45 -17.00 12.82
C VAL A 171 -2.44 -18.06 12.37
N GLU A 172 -2.21 -19.29 12.81
CA GLU A 172 -3.08 -20.43 12.51
C GLU A 172 -3.71 -20.96 13.78
N LYS A 173 -5.00 -21.32 13.70
CA LYS A 173 -5.67 -22.12 14.72
C LYS A 173 -6.82 -22.92 14.12
N ASP A 174 -6.89 -24.20 14.47
CA ASP A 174 -7.94 -25.12 14.05
C ASP A 174 -8.15 -25.14 12.51
N GLY A 175 -7.06 -24.98 11.75
CA GLY A 175 -7.06 -24.92 10.29
C GLY A 175 -7.51 -23.57 9.69
N ALA A 176 -7.90 -22.60 10.51
CA ALA A 176 -8.13 -21.22 10.07
C ALA A 176 -6.81 -20.43 10.12
N ILE A 177 -6.54 -19.66 9.07
CA ILE A 177 -5.34 -18.84 8.94
C ILE A 177 -5.74 -17.39 8.89
N TYR A 178 -5.17 -16.59 9.78
CA TYR A 178 -5.37 -15.14 9.81
C TYR A 178 -4.10 -14.45 9.35
N SER A 179 -4.25 -13.50 8.44
CA SER A 179 -3.17 -12.65 7.98
C SER A 179 -3.24 -11.28 8.64
N PHE A 180 -2.07 -10.75 8.94
CA PHE A 180 -1.82 -9.39 9.38
C PHE A 180 -0.85 -8.77 8.38
N HIS A 181 -1.13 -7.55 7.96
CA HIS A 181 -0.18 -6.74 7.19
C HIS A 181 -0.44 -5.27 7.43
N ASP A 182 0.59 -4.46 7.28
CA ASP A 182 0.41 -3.01 7.22
C ASP A 182 0.08 -2.55 5.80
N ASP A 183 -0.66 -1.45 5.73
CA ASP A 183 -1.03 -0.83 4.46
C ASP A 183 -1.25 0.68 4.65
N LYS A 184 -1.28 1.39 3.52
CA LYS A 184 -1.70 2.77 3.46
C LYS A 184 -3.23 2.83 3.50
N PRO A 185 -3.83 3.62 4.40
CA PRO A 185 -5.24 3.97 4.27
C PRO A 185 -5.52 4.57 2.88
N MET A 186 -6.67 4.22 2.29
CA MET A 186 -7.04 4.69 0.94
C MET A 186 -7.07 6.22 0.82
N ASP A 187 -7.47 6.92 1.89
CA ASP A 187 -7.47 8.38 2.00
C ASP A 187 -6.08 8.99 2.20
N ALA A 188 -5.06 8.16 2.44
CA ALA A 188 -3.67 8.54 2.65
C ALA A 188 -2.71 7.87 1.65
N PHE A 189 -3.21 7.39 0.51
CA PHE A 189 -2.40 6.70 -0.51
C PHE A 189 -1.22 7.56 -1.03
N SER A 190 -1.40 8.89 -1.08
CA SER A 190 -0.36 9.85 -1.49
C SER A 190 0.64 10.21 -0.38
N THR A 191 0.61 9.52 0.77
CA THR A 191 1.56 9.78 1.86
C THR A 191 2.99 9.55 1.36
N PRO A 192 3.94 10.45 1.68
CA PRO A 192 5.33 10.28 1.29
C PRO A 192 5.93 8.95 1.77
N PRO A 193 6.75 8.28 0.95
CA PRO A 193 7.35 6.98 1.26
C PRO A 193 8.21 7.01 2.54
N GLN A 194 8.76 8.18 2.90
CA GLN A 194 9.54 8.36 4.12
C GLN A 194 8.73 8.15 5.41
N ALA A 195 7.39 8.05 5.33
CA ALA A 195 6.54 7.66 6.45
C ALA A 195 6.52 6.13 6.71
N TYR A 196 7.01 5.32 5.76
CA TYR A 196 6.99 3.84 5.82
C TYR A 196 8.41 3.28 5.85
N THR A 197 9.07 3.47 6.99
CA THR A 197 10.49 3.14 7.17
C THR A 197 10.71 1.68 7.57
N GLU A 198 11.90 1.13 7.28
CA GLU A 198 12.25 -0.23 7.74
C GLU A 198 12.15 -0.37 9.27
N ASP A 199 12.52 0.68 10.01
CA ASP A 199 12.53 0.66 11.48
C ASP A 199 11.10 0.64 12.05
N ASP A 200 10.21 1.45 11.48
CA ASP A 200 8.80 1.48 11.89
C ASP A 200 8.10 0.15 11.55
N ALA A 201 8.32 -0.39 10.35
CA ALA A 201 7.78 -1.68 9.92
C ALA A 201 8.24 -2.82 10.85
N LYS A 202 9.54 -2.91 11.15
CA LYS A 202 10.08 -3.89 12.11
C LYS A 202 9.47 -3.72 13.49
N LYS A 203 9.34 -2.48 13.98
CA LYS A 203 8.82 -2.22 15.32
C LYS A 203 7.36 -2.61 15.45
N VAL A 204 6.52 -2.26 14.48
CA VAL A 204 5.10 -2.68 14.46
C VAL A 204 4.99 -4.20 14.34
N TYR A 205 5.75 -4.80 13.41
CA TYR A 205 5.80 -6.24 13.22
C TYR A 205 6.09 -6.99 14.52
N GLU A 206 7.13 -6.59 15.27
CA GLU A 206 7.47 -7.25 16.55
C GLU A 206 6.37 -7.13 17.61
N ILE A 207 5.68 -5.98 17.69
CA ILE A 207 4.57 -5.81 18.64
C ILE A 207 3.38 -6.71 18.25
N VAL A 208 3.04 -6.76 16.96
CA VAL A 208 1.95 -7.61 16.45
C VAL A 208 2.30 -9.09 16.65
N LYS A 209 3.48 -9.52 16.19
CA LYS A 209 3.99 -10.89 16.34
C LYS A 209 3.99 -11.34 17.79
N GLY A 210 4.44 -10.48 18.71
CA GLY A 210 4.50 -10.78 20.14
C GLY A 210 3.15 -10.79 20.87
N SER A 211 2.07 -10.30 20.24
CA SER A 211 0.76 -10.14 20.89
C SER A 211 -0.40 -10.89 20.23
N ALA A 212 -0.34 -11.16 18.93
CA ALA A 212 -1.41 -11.79 18.19
C ALA A 212 -1.65 -13.24 18.63
N LYS A 213 -2.91 -13.57 18.92
CA LYS A 213 -3.35 -14.89 19.39
C LYS A 213 -4.69 -15.25 18.75
N ALA A 214 -4.73 -16.33 17.99
CA ALA A 214 -5.98 -16.87 17.48
C ALA A 214 -6.81 -17.49 18.63
N ASN A 215 -8.11 -17.12 18.69
CA ASN A 215 -9.05 -17.43 19.77
C ASN A 215 -9.85 -18.70 19.47
#